data_AF-A0A0F9BXN9-F1
#
_entry.id   AF-A0A0F9BXN9-F1
#
_cell.length_a   1.000
_cell.length_b   1.000
_cell.length_c   1.000
_cell.angle_alpha   90.00
_cell.angle_beta   90.00
_cell.angle_gamma   90.00
#
_symmetry.space_group_name_H-M   'P 1'
#
loop_
_entity.id
_entity.type
_entity.pdbx_description
1 polymer ?
#
loop_
_entity_poly.entity_id
_entity_poly.type
_entity_poly.pdbx_seq_one_letter_code
_entity_poly.pdbx_strand_id
1 'polypeptide(L)'
;MNEIKNIIDELGIAALEANTKIAGLAVVSDSGNVVFQTDNWDLTNYANMILNVIKGERSFVLKNGKFSVVEATTEEIIGTSDSGMEHVIFAPFQGGVLVSYAMPQADPPKTLAFLNTFVMRLNGKV
;
A
#
# COMPACT_ATOMS: atom_id res chain seq x y z
N MET A 1 13.06 2.98 13.23
CA MET A 1 13.48 3.03 11.82
C MET A 1 14.00 1.69 11.31
N ASN A 2 14.98 1.05 11.97
CA ASN A 2 15.50 -0.27 11.55
C ASN A 2 14.45 -1.40 11.56
N GLU A 3 13.51 -1.40 12.50
CA GLU A 3 12.49 -2.45 12.58
C GLU A 3 11.49 -2.44 11.42
N ILE A 4 10.97 -1.27 11.04
CA ILE A 4 10.06 -1.14 9.88
C ILE A 4 10.79 -1.58 8.62
N LYS A 5 12.02 -1.11 8.42
CA LYS A 5 12.84 -1.53 7.27
C LYS A 5 12.98 -3.06 7.22
N ASN A 6 13.32 -3.72 8.32
CA ASN A 6 13.45 -5.17 8.35
C ASN A 6 12.13 -5.89 8.00
N ILE A 7 10.99 -5.42 8.53
CA ILE A 7 9.68 -5.99 8.20
C ILE A 7 9.37 -5.85 6.70
N ILE A 8 9.66 -4.67 6.12
CA ILE A 8 9.38 -4.42 4.71
C ILE A 8 10.37 -5.15 3.80
N ASP A 9 11.63 -5.28 4.19
CA ASP A 9 12.63 -6.08 3.47
C ASP A 9 12.19 -7.56 3.43
N GLU A 10 11.79 -8.13 4.57
CA GLU A 10 11.25 -9.49 4.64
C GLU A 10 9.98 -9.65 3.79
N LEU A 11 9.06 -8.68 3.85
CA LEU A 11 7.85 -8.67 3.04
C LEU A 11 8.21 -8.65 1.55
N GLY A 12 9.15 -7.81 1.12
CA GLY A 12 9.59 -7.72 -0.27
C GLY A 12 10.16 -9.04 -0.79
N ILE A 13 10.98 -9.73 0.01
CA ILE A 13 11.51 -11.06 -0.32
C ILE A 13 10.38 -12.07 -0.43
N ALA A 14 9.49 -12.15 0.57
CA ALA A 14 8.37 -13.09 0.56
C ALA A 14 7.38 -12.81 -0.59
N ALA A 15 7.18 -11.54 -0.95
CA ALA A 15 6.33 -11.13 -2.07
C ALA A 15 6.88 -11.61 -3.41
N LEU A 16 8.21 -11.55 -3.58
CA LEU A 16 8.89 -12.08 -4.75
C LEU A 16 8.76 -13.60 -4.84
N GLU A 17 9.01 -14.31 -3.74
CA GLU A 17 8.90 -15.77 -3.66
C GLU A 17 7.45 -16.26 -3.90
N ALA A 18 6.47 -15.55 -3.35
CA ALA A 18 5.05 -15.82 -3.55
C ALA A 18 4.50 -15.29 -4.89
N ASN A 19 5.34 -14.65 -5.71
CA ASN A 19 4.99 -14.12 -7.03
C ASN A 19 3.76 -13.19 -7.01
N THR A 20 3.65 -12.34 -5.98
CA THR A 20 2.48 -11.46 -5.75
C THR A 20 2.38 -10.31 -6.76
N LYS A 21 3.44 -10.07 -7.53
CA LYS A 21 3.54 -8.96 -8.49
C LYS A 21 3.48 -7.57 -7.85
N ILE A 22 3.78 -7.47 -6.55
CA ILE A 22 4.06 -6.20 -5.88
C ILE A 22 5.34 -5.61 -6.47
N ALA A 23 5.28 -4.35 -6.88
CA ALA A 23 6.42 -3.63 -7.44
C ALA A 23 6.88 -2.47 -6.56
N GLY A 24 6.05 -1.94 -5.66
CA GLY A 24 6.45 -0.87 -4.74
C GLY A 24 5.74 -0.98 -3.40
N LEU A 25 6.43 -0.59 -2.33
CA LEU A 25 5.92 -0.61 -0.96
C LEU A 25 6.23 0.71 -0.26
N ALA A 26 5.32 1.14 0.60
CA ALA A 26 5.51 2.32 1.45
C ALA A 26 4.71 2.18 2.75
N VAL A 27 5.25 2.75 3.82
CA VAL A 27 4.58 2.88 5.12
C VAL A 27 4.34 4.35 5.38
N VAL A 28 3.07 4.72 5.56
CA VAL A 28 2.65 6.10 5.83
C VAL A 28 2.01 6.17 7.21
N SER A 29 2.46 7.10 8.05
CA SER A 29 1.86 7.32 9.37
C SER A 29 0.46 7.94 9.27
N ASP A 30 -0.33 7.81 10.34
CA ASP A 30 -1.61 8.50 10.49
C ASP A 30 -1.50 10.04 10.43
N SER A 31 -0.32 10.58 10.76
CA SER A 31 0.05 11.98 10.62
C SER A 31 0.42 12.40 9.19
N GLY A 32 0.48 11.46 8.24
CA GLY A 32 0.77 11.75 6.84
C GLY A 32 2.26 11.87 6.53
N ASN A 33 3.13 11.24 7.32
CA ASN A 33 4.55 11.15 7.03
C ASN A 33 4.87 9.82 6.35
N VAL A 34 5.64 9.85 5.26
CA VAL A 34 6.20 8.63 4.66
C VAL A 34 7.37 8.16 5.52
N VAL A 35 7.16 7.08 6.27
CA VAL A 35 8.13 6.51 7.22
C VAL A 35 9.15 5.62 6.51
N PHE A 36 8.69 4.92 5.47
CA PHE A 36 9.49 4.07 4.62
C PHE A 36 8.88 4.03 3.23
N GLN A 37 9.72 3.92 2.20
CA GLN A 37 9.30 3.55 0.85
C GLN A 37 10.44 2.84 0.12
N THR A 38 10.09 1.97 -0.82
CA THR A 38 11.06 1.39 -1.76
C THR A 38 11.60 2.45 -2.72
N ASP A 39 12.83 2.28 -3.20
CA ASP A 39 13.54 3.34 -3.97
C ASP A 39 12.93 3.64 -5.35
N ASN A 40 12.03 2.78 -5.84
CA ASN A 40 11.47 2.87 -7.19
C ASN A 40 10.26 3.82 -7.31
N TRP A 41 9.85 4.46 -6.22
CA TRP A 41 8.79 5.46 -6.21
C TRP A 41 8.93 6.44 -5.05
N ASP A 42 8.26 7.58 -5.15
CA ASP A 42 8.22 8.61 -4.12
C ASP A 42 6.77 9.03 -3.83
N LEU A 43 6.33 8.78 -2.60
CA LEU A 43 5.00 9.09 -2.08
C LEU A 43 4.97 10.32 -1.17
N THR A 44 6.10 11.02 -0.95
CA THR A 44 6.16 12.15 0.00
C THR A 44 5.11 13.22 -0.30
N ASN A 45 4.83 13.50 -1.58
CA ASN A 45 3.82 14.47 -2.00
C ASN A 45 2.39 13.91 -2.10
N TYR A 46 2.20 12.62 -1.79
CA TYR A 46 0.94 11.89 -1.94
C TYR A 46 0.32 11.47 -0.60
N ALA A 47 0.97 11.78 0.53
CA ALA A 47 0.50 11.36 1.85
C ALA A 47 -0.93 11.85 2.16
N ASN A 48 -1.29 13.10 1.83
CA ASN A 48 -2.65 13.60 2.01
C ASN A 48 -3.69 12.83 1.19
N MET A 49 -3.35 12.46 -0.05
CA MET A 49 -4.22 11.64 -0.90
C MET A 49 -4.44 10.26 -0.26
N ILE A 50 -3.36 9.63 0.22
CA ILE A 50 -3.43 8.33 0.90
C ILE A 50 -4.32 8.43 2.14
N LEU A 51 -4.15 9.48 2.95
CA LEU A 51 -4.98 9.73 4.13
C LEU A 51 -6.45 10.01 3.80
N ASN A 52 -6.77 10.59 2.65
CA ASN A 52 -8.16 10.79 2.25
C ASN A 52 -8.82 9.49 1.78
N VAL A 53 -8.08 8.63 1.08
CA VAL A 53 -8.58 7.31 0.65
C VAL A 53 -8.96 6.46 1.87
N ILE A 54 -8.11 6.41 2.89
CA ILE A 54 -8.43 5.69 4.15
C ILE A 54 -9.62 6.31 4.90
N LYS A 55 -9.89 7.61 4.70
CA LYS A 55 -11.07 8.30 5.28
C LYS A 55 -12.34 8.15 4.45
N GLY A 56 -12.28 7.47 3.31
CA GLY A 56 -13.45 7.16 2.50
C GLY A 56 -13.47 7.76 1.10
N GLU A 57 -12.43 8.48 0.66
CA GLU A 57 -12.34 8.94 -0.73
C GLU A 57 -12.30 7.72 -1.67
N ARG A 58 -13.13 7.75 -2.73
CA ARG A 58 -13.35 6.61 -3.64
C ARG A 58 -12.69 6.74 -4.99
N SER A 59 -11.94 7.82 -5.21
CA SER A 59 -11.13 8.04 -6.40
C SER A 59 -9.92 8.85 -6.03
N PHE A 60 -8.78 8.61 -6.67
CA PHE A 60 -7.58 9.36 -6.41
C PHE A 60 -6.65 9.41 -7.61
N VAL A 61 -5.69 10.32 -7.55
CA VAL A 61 -4.62 10.44 -8.55
C VAL A 61 -3.31 10.08 -7.88
N LEU A 62 -2.60 9.12 -8.46
CA LEU A 62 -1.24 8.77 -8.07
C LEU A 62 -0.34 8.92 -9.30
N LYS A 63 0.69 9.75 -9.20
CA LYS A 63 1.50 10.19 -10.36
C LYS A 63 0.59 10.77 -11.45
N ASN A 64 0.58 10.15 -12.64
CA ASN A 64 -0.26 10.55 -13.78
C ASN A 64 -1.46 9.60 -13.98
N GLY A 65 -1.66 8.62 -13.08
CA GLY A 65 -2.74 7.64 -13.16
C GLY A 65 -3.94 8.06 -12.32
N LYS A 66 -5.14 7.88 -12.87
CA LYS A 66 -6.41 7.98 -12.15
C LYS A 66 -6.84 6.59 -11.70
N PHE A 67 -7.26 6.51 -10.44
CA PHE A 67 -7.66 5.27 -9.79
C PHE A 67 -9.04 5.43 -9.19
N SER A 68 -9.83 4.36 -9.29
CA SER A 68 -11.11 4.21 -8.62
C SER A 68 -11.00 3.12 -7.55
N VAL A 69 -11.56 3.38 -6.38
CA VAL A 69 -11.64 2.39 -5.30
C VAL A 69 -12.72 1.38 -5.64
N VAL A 70 -12.31 0.14 -5.88
CA VAL A 70 -13.18 -0.97 -6.27
C VAL A 70 -13.62 -1.81 -5.06
N GLU A 71 -12.87 -1.74 -3.97
CA GLU A 71 -13.16 -2.43 -2.72
C GLU A 71 -12.71 -1.55 -1.54
N ALA A 72 -13.56 -1.45 -0.51
CA ALA A 72 -13.27 -0.67 0.68
C ALA A 72 -14.01 -1.22 1.90
N THR A 73 -13.26 -1.79 2.83
CA THR A 73 -13.65 -2.09 4.21
C THR A 73 -12.80 -1.23 5.16
N THR A 74 -12.97 -1.41 6.47
CA THR A 74 -12.11 -0.75 7.47
C THR A 74 -10.67 -1.26 7.46
N GLU A 75 -10.44 -2.47 6.92
CA GLU A 75 -9.16 -3.16 6.94
C GLU A 75 -8.54 -3.28 5.54
N GLU A 76 -9.31 -3.00 4.49
CA GLU A 76 -8.99 -3.38 3.13
C GLU A 76 -9.43 -2.29 2.16
N ILE A 77 -8.51 -1.69 1.41
CA ILE A 77 -8.88 -0.75 0.35
C ILE A 77 -8.07 -1.07 -0.92
N ILE A 78 -8.78 -1.26 -2.03
CA ILE A 78 -8.18 -1.55 -3.33
C ILE A 78 -8.58 -0.46 -4.32
N GLY A 79 -7.59 0.28 -4.80
CA GLY A 79 -7.70 1.18 -5.94
C GLY A 79 -7.22 0.50 -7.21
N THR A 80 -7.98 0.62 -8.30
CA THR A 80 -7.58 0.13 -9.63
C THR A 80 -7.58 1.29 -10.61
N SER A 81 -6.57 1.37 -11.47
CA SER A 81 -6.48 2.40 -12.51
C SER A 81 -7.67 2.31 -13.46
N ASP A 82 -8.05 3.42 -14.09
CA ASP A 82 -9.14 3.43 -15.09
C ASP A 82 -8.89 2.47 -16.27
N SER A 83 -7.62 2.14 -16.55
CA SER A 83 -7.24 1.16 -17.57
C SER A 83 -7.41 -0.30 -17.13
N GLY A 84 -7.64 -0.55 -15.84
CA GLY A 84 -7.67 -1.89 -15.24
C GLY A 84 -6.30 -2.54 -15.06
N MET A 85 -5.20 -1.84 -15.38
CA MET A 85 -3.86 -2.43 -15.46
C MET A 85 -2.96 -2.13 -14.26
N GLU A 86 -3.35 -1.26 -13.34
CA GLU A 86 -2.51 -0.96 -12.17
C GLU A 86 -3.37 -0.99 -10.92
N HIS A 87 -2.80 -1.50 -9.83
CA HIS A 87 -3.50 -1.59 -8.56
C HIS A 87 -2.69 -0.92 -7.46
N VAL A 88 -3.37 -0.16 -6.62
CA VAL A 88 -2.83 0.39 -5.37
C VAL A 88 -3.65 -0.18 -4.24
N ILE A 89 -2.98 -0.89 -3.34
CA ILE A 89 -3.61 -1.55 -2.21
C ILE A 89 -3.19 -0.80 -0.95
N PHE A 90 -4.16 -0.45 -0.14
CA PHE A 90 -3.97 0.17 1.16
C PHE A 90 -4.41 -0.83 2.21
N ALA A 91 -3.48 -1.20 3.09
CA ALA A 91 -3.72 -2.05 4.24
C ALA A 91 -3.52 -1.19 5.51
N PRO A 92 -4.59 -0.60 6.06
CA PRO A 92 -4.52 0.16 7.30
C PRO A 92 -4.06 -0.69 8.48
N PHE A 93 -3.37 -0.07 9.44
CA PHE A 93 -2.97 -0.70 10.69
C PHE A 93 -2.96 0.33 11.82
N GLN A 94 -2.72 -0.10 13.06
CA GLN A 94 -2.67 0.82 14.20
C GLN A 94 -1.43 1.73 14.09
N GLY A 95 -1.66 2.98 13.73
CA GLY A 95 -0.64 4.04 13.59
C GLY A 95 -0.36 4.45 12.14
N GLY A 96 -0.97 3.82 11.13
CA GLY A 96 -0.72 4.18 9.75
C GLY A 96 -1.34 3.26 8.71
N VAL A 97 -0.75 3.25 7.52
CA VAL A 97 -1.18 2.44 6.39
C VAL A 97 0.04 1.92 5.62
N LEU A 98 0.00 0.63 5.30
CA LEU A 98 0.92 0.01 4.36
C LEU A 98 0.33 0.15 2.96
N VAL A 99 1.06 0.79 2.07
CA VAL A 99 0.65 1.03 0.68
C VAL A 99 1.50 0.19 -0.25
N SER A 100 0.84 -0.52 -1.15
CA SER A 100 1.48 -1.36 -2.17
C SER A 100 1.05 -0.92 -3.56
N TYR A 101 1.99 -0.78 -4.47
CA TYR A 101 1.72 -0.72 -5.90
C TYR A 101 1.95 -2.11 -6.51
N ALA A 102 0.92 -2.65 -7.17
CA ALA A 102 0.95 -3.97 -7.79
C ALA A 102 0.73 -3.87 -9.31
N MET A 103 1.51 -4.66 -10.05
CA MET A 103 1.53 -4.69 -11.51
C MET A 103 0.23 -5.27 -12.10
N PRO A 104 -0.06 -5.07 -13.40
CA PRO A 104 -1.29 -5.55 -14.05
C PRO A 104 -1.59 -7.04 -13.88
N GLN A 105 -0.55 -7.86 -13.69
CA GLN A 105 -0.68 -9.31 -13.54
C GLN A 105 -0.95 -9.74 -12.09
N ALA A 106 -1.03 -8.79 -11.16
CA ALA A 106 -1.35 -9.07 -9.78
C ALA A 106 -2.81 -9.52 -9.64
N ASP A 107 -3.07 -10.33 -8.62
CA ASP A 107 -4.41 -10.62 -8.13
C ASP A 107 -4.63 -9.73 -6.89
N PRO A 108 -5.42 -8.65 -6.97
CA PRO A 108 -5.49 -7.67 -5.88
C PRO A 108 -6.00 -8.25 -4.55
N PRO A 109 -7.08 -9.08 -4.52
CA PRO A 109 -7.49 -9.75 -3.30
C PRO A 109 -6.41 -10.66 -2.69
N LYS A 110 -5.67 -11.44 -3.50
CA LYS A 110 -4.57 -12.27 -2.97
C LYS A 110 -3.40 -11.42 -2.47
N THR A 111 -3.10 -10.32 -3.16
CA THR A 111 -2.03 -9.41 -2.78
C THR A 111 -2.35 -8.74 -1.45
N LEU A 112 -3.59 -8.30 -1.26
CA LEU A 112 -4.09 -7.77 0.01
C LEU A 112 -4.01 -8.81 1.14
N ALA A 113 -4.50 -10.03 0.92
CA ALA A 113 -4.42 -11.10 1.90
C ALA A 113 -2.96 -11.39 2.31
N PHE A 114 -2.03 -11.35 1.35
CA PHE A 114 -0.60 -11.46 1.61
C PHE A 114 -0.08 -10.29 2.46
N LEU A 115 -0.41 -9.04 2.13
CA LEU A 115 0.01 -7.85 2.89
C LEU A 115 -0.50 -7.90 4.34
N ASN A 116 -1.73 -8.38 4.56
CA ASN A 116 -2.33 -8.50 5.89
C ASN A 116 -1.54 -9.44 6.82
N THR A 117 -0.81 -10.43 6.29
CA THR A 117 0.07 -11.28 7.09
C THR A 117 1.26 -10.52 7.71
N PHE A 118 1.63 -9.37 7.14
CA PHE A 118 2.71 -8.51 7.62
C PHE A 118 2.19 -7.27 8.35
N VAL A 119 1.00 -6.78 8.01
CA VAL A 119 0.48 -5.49 8.50
C VAL A 119 0.40 -5.44 10.02
N MET A 120 0.01 -6.55 10.67
CA MET A 120 -0.05 -6.64 12.14
C MET A 120 1.31 -6.41 12.81
N ARG A 121 2.41 -6.72 12.11
CA ARG A 121 3.77 -6.53 12.62
C ARG A 121 4.17 -5.06 12.66
N LEU A 122 3.46 -4.17 11.96
CA LEU A 122 3.69 -2.72 11.93
C LEU A 122 2.99 -1.96 13.06
N ASN A 123 2.04 -2.59 13.76
CA ASN A 123 1.28 -1.96 14.85
C ASN A 123 2.21 -1.36 15.91
N GLY A 124 2.04 -0.06 16.19
CA GLY A 124 2.80 0.67 17.22
C GLY A 124 4.28 0.90 16.87
N LYS A 125 4.69 0.75 15.60
CA LYS A 125 6.07 0.96 15.16
C LYS A 125 6.32 2.28 14.44
N VAL A 126 5.24 3.02 14.14
CA VAL A 126 5.23 4.31 13.45
C VAL A 126 5.06 5.45 14.43
#